data_AF-A0A3P7LJ33-F1
#
_entry.id   AF-A0A3P7LJ33-F1
#
_cell.length_a   1.000
_cell.length_b   1.000
_cell.length_c   1.000
_cell.angle_alpha   90.00
_cell.angle_beta   90.00
_cell.angle_gamma   90.00
#
_symmetry.space_group_name_H-M   'P 1'
#
loop_
_entity.id
_entity.type
_entity.pdbx_description
1 polymer ?
#
loop_
_entity_poly.entity_id
_entity_poly.type
_entity_poly.pdbx_seq_one_letter_code
_entity_poly.pdbx_strand_id
1 'polypeptide(L)'
;MSDPLSAHAAEIEPYMKAGTIVPVEITCSLLHKAMLDGFKSKHCVTYLIDGFPRNEDNKSGWERNMTNKTRVLQVLVLDCPEDVGFCSLFF
;
A
#
# COMPACT_ATOMS: atom_id res chain seq x y z
N MET A 1 -2.05 6.64 18.75
CA MET A 1 -1.71 7.92 18.10
C MET A 1 -0.37 8.40 18.63
N SER A 2 0.73 7.86 18.12
CA SER A 2 2.09 8.32 18.44
C SER A 2 3.10 7.52 17.61
N ASP A 3 3.11 7.76 16.30
CA ASP A 3 4.25 7.42 15.44
C ASP A 3 4.37 8.55 14.40
N PRO A 4 5.53 9.20 14.21
CA PRO A 4 5.66 10.35 13.33
C PRO A 4 5.64 9.85 11.88
N LEU A 5 4.47 9.88 11.28
CA LEU A 5 4.28 9.96 9.83
C LEU A 5 4.85 11.28 9.23
N SER A 6 5.69 12.04 9.95
CA SER A 6 5.85 13.49 9.78
C SER A 6 6.80 13.96 8.67
N ALA A 7 7.19 13.10 7.73
CA ALA A 7 7.82 13.54 6.49
C ALA A 7 6.82 13.56 5.33
N HIS A 8 6.04 12.49 5.17
CA HIS A 8 5.10 12.34 4.05
C HIS A 8 3.63 12.55 4.42
N ALA A 9 3.26 12.62 5.71
CA ALA A 9 1.87 12.91 6.10
C ALA A 9 1.35 14.20 5.47
N ALA A 10 2.14 15.28 5.55
CA ALA A 10 1.80 16.57 4.95
C ALA A 10 1.74 16.52 3.42
N GLU A 11 2.53 15.64 2.79
CA GLU A 11 2.54 15.45 1.34
C GLU A 11 1.35 14.60 0.86
N ILE A 12 0.87 13.65 1.68
CA ILE A 12 -0.20 12.69 1.32
C ILE A 12 -1.59 13.24 1.65
N GLU A 13 -1.71 14.03 2.72
CA GLU A 13 -2.96 14.64 3.16
C GLU A 13 -3.75 15.36 2.04
N PRO A 14 -3.14 16.17 1.15
CA PRO A 14 -3.87 16.81 0.07
C PRO A 14 -4.42 15.81 -0.96
N TYR A 15 -3.67 14.75 -1.30
CA TYR A 15 -4.16 13.71 -2.23
C TYR A 15 -5.32 12.93 -1.62
N MET A 16 -5.22 12.57 -0.34
CA MET A 16 -6.31 11.90 0.37
C MET A 16 -7.58 12.77 0.45
N LYS A 17 -7.44 14.06 0.80
CA LYS A 17 -8.57 15.00 0.86
C LYS A 17 -9.19 15.25 -0.50
N ALA A 18 -8.39 15.27 -1.56
CA ALA A 18 -8.85 15.45 -2.94
C ALA A 18 -9.42 14.17 -3.57
N GLY A 19 -9.28 13.01 -2.91
CA GLY A 19 -9.62 11.71 -3.48
C GLY A 19 -8.75 11.34 -4.69
N THR A 20 -7.58 11.96 -4.84
CA THR A 20 -6.66 11.73 -5.94
C THR A 20 -5.62 10.67 -5.59
N ILE A 21 -5.05 10.05 -6.61
CA ILE A 21 -4.09 8.96 -6.45
C ILE A 21 -2.76 9.54 -5.95
N VAL A 22 -2.27 9.02 -4.82
CA VAL A 22 -0.94 9.32 -4.29
C VAL A 22 0.12 8.76 -5.27
N PRO A 23 1.21 9.50 -5.55
CA PRO A 23 2.30 9.00 -6.38
C PRO A 23 2.79 7.61 -5.94
N VAL A 24 3.05 6.73 -6.91
CA VAL A 24 3.39 5.33 -6.64
C VAL A 24 4.70 5.20 -5.88
N GLU A 25 5.67 6.08 -6.13
CA GLU A 25 6.98 6.10 -5.48
C GLU A 25 6.88 6.37 -3.98
N ILE A 26 5.97 7.27 -3.57
CA ILE A 26 5.71 7.56 -2.16
C ILE A 26 5.10 6.32 -1.50
N THR A 27 4.10 5.73 -2.14
CA THR A 27 3.40 4.53 -1.64
C THR A 27 4.36 3.34 -1.48
N CYS A 28 5.22 3.09 -2.46
CA CYS A 28 6.23 2.02 -2.39
C CYS A 28 7.26 2.26 -1.30
N SER A 29 7.68 3.51 -1.11
CA SER A 29 8.64 3.89 -0.07
C SER A 29 8.07 3.68 1.34
N LEU A 30 6.80 4.04 1.54
CA LEU A 30 6.08 3.81 2.79
C LEU A 30 5.93 2.32 3.10
N LEU A 31 5.49 1.52 2.13
CA LEU A 31 5.36 0.06 2.27
C LEU A 31 6.70 -0.58 2.64
N HIS A 32 7.78 -0.21 1.92
CA HIS A 32 9.12 -0.74 2.20
C HIS A 32 9.59 -0.39 3.61
N LYS A 33 9.38 0.86 4.05
CA LYS A 33 9.72 1.28 5.42
C LYS A 33 8.98 0.45 6.46
N ALA A 34 7.67 0.29 6.32
CA ALA A 34 6.86 -0.50 7.23
C ALA A 34 7.34 -1.98 7.31
N MET A 35 7.70 -2.57 6.18
CA MET A 35 8.26 -3.93 6.14
C MET A 35 9.62 -4.04 6.86
N LEU A 36 10.50 -3.05 6.69
CA LEU A 36 11.80 -3.04 7.38
C LEU A 36 11.64 -2.89 8.88
N ASP A 37 10.71 -2.04 9.34
CA ASP A 37 10.46 -1.84 10.77
C ASP A 37 9.78 -3.08 11.38
N GLY A 38 8.88 -3.75 10.65
CA GLY A 38 8.31 -5.04 11.03
C GLY A 38 9.35 -6.16 11.12
N PHE A 39 10.33 -6.16 10.21
CA PHE A 39 11.45 -7.10 10.27
C PHE A 39 12.36 -6.85 11.48
N LYS A 40 12.72 -5.59 11.75
CA LYS A 40 13.56 -5.22 12.90
C LYS A 40 12.90 -5.52 14.24
N SER A 41 11.61 -5.23 14.37
CA SER A 41 10.89 -5.33 15.64
C SER A 41 10.36 -6.73 15.94
N LYS A 42 9.92 -7.47 14.92
CA LYS A 42 9.19 -8.74 15.08
C LYS A 42 9.74 -9.89 14.23
N HIS A 43 10.82 -9.65 13.47
CA HIS A 43 11.35 -10.59 12.47
C HIS A 43 10.28 -11.08 11.48
N CYS A 44 9.29 -10.22 11.19
CA CYS A 44 8.24 -10.52 10.23
C CYS A 44 8.78 -10.37 8.79
N VAL A 45 8.61 -11.41 7.98
CA VAL A 45 9.09 -11.48 6.59
C VAL A 45 7.96 -11.68 5.58
N THR A 46 6.71 -11.75 6.03
CA THR A 46 5.54 -11.99 5.18
C THR A 46 4.45 -10.98 5.51
N TYR A 47 3.91 -10.33 4.48
CA TYR A 47 2.97 -9.23 4.59
C TYR A 47 1.82 -9.43 3.61
N LEU A 48 0.61 -9.08 4.02
CA LEU A 48 -0.54 -8.90 3.15
C LEU A 48 -0.65 -7.42 2.83
N ILE A 49 -0.62 -7.08 1.54
CA ILE A 49 -0.81 -5.71 1.07
C ILE A 49 -2.21 -5.66 0.48
N ASP A 50 -3.08 -4.90 1.13
CA ASP A 50 -4.47 -4.72 0.69
C ASP A 50 -4.62 -3.46 -0.16
N GLY A 51 -5.44 -3.54 -1.20
CA GLY A 51 -5.79 -2.41 -2.05
C GLY A 51 -4.63 -1.79 -2.85
N PHE A 52 -3.52 -2.51 -3.05
CA PHE A 52 -2.40 -2.08 -3.89
C PHE A 52 -1.73 -3.29 -4.57
N PRO A 53 -1.36 -3.21 -5.87
CA PRO A 53 -1.54 -2.09 -6.80
C PRO A 53 -2.98 -1.96 -7.33
N ARG A 54 -3.46 -0.72 -7.57
CA ARG A 54 -4.84 -0.46 -8.07
C ARG A 54 -4.97 -0.31 -9.58
N ASN A 55 -3.85 -0.03 -10.26
CA ASN A 55 -3.80 0.18 -11.71
C ASN A 55 -2.41 -0.19 -12.26
N GLU A 56 -2.24 -0.13 -13.57
CA GLU A 56 -0.98 -0.51 -14.23
C GLU A 56 0.19 0.41 -13.86
N ASP A 57 -0.05 1.70 -13.61
CA ASP A 57 1.00 2.63 -13.17
C ASP A 57 1.53 2.24 -11.78
N ASN A 58 0.64 1.84 -10.87
CA ASN A 58 1.00 1.33 -9.56
C ASN A 58 1.78 0.02 -9.65
N LYS A 59 1.34 -0.89 -10.52
CA LYS A 59 2.02 -2.17 -10.77
C LYS A 59 3.42 -1.94 -11.34
N SER A 60 3.54 -1.10 -12.37
CA SER A 60 4.82 -0.74 -13.00
C SER A 60 5.76 -0.04 -12.01
N GLY A 61 5.24 0.89 -11.21
CA GLY A 61 6.01 1.56 -10.15
C GLY A 61 6.49 0.58 -9.08
N TRP A 62 5.65 -0.38 -8.68
CA TRP A 62 6.05 -1.47 -7.78
C TRP A 62 7.17 -2.31 -8.38
N GLU A 63 7.02 -2.78 -9.62
CA GLU A 63 8.02 -3.60 -10.30
C GLU A 63 9.38 -2.90 -10.38
N ARG A 64 9.41 -1.60 -10.68
CA ARG A 64 10.66 -0.81 -10.72
C ARG A 64 11.32 -0.65 -9.34
N ASN A 65 10.52 -0.48 -8.28
CA ASN A 65 11.03 -0.07 -6.98
C ASN A 65 11.19 -1.20 -5.96
N MET A 66 10.47 -2.31 -6.12
CA MET A 66 10.29 -3.34 -5.09
C MET A 66 10.76 -4.73 -5.51
N THR A 67 10.93 -5.03 -6.81
CA THR A 67 11.32 -6.36 -7.30
C THR A 67 12.65 -6.87 -6.72
N ASN A 68 13.59 -5.97 -6.40
CA ASN A 68 14.87 -6.32 -5.78
C ASN A 68 14.83 -6.36 -4.24
N LYS A 69 13.69 -6.00 -3.62
CA LYS A 69 13.52 -5.90 -2.17
C LYS A 69 12.51 -6.90 -1.63
N THR A 70 11.54 -7.30 -2.45
CA THR A 70 10.44 -8.17 -2.05
C THR A 70 10.21 -9.26 -3.07
N ARG A 71 9.56 -10.35 -2.63
CA ARG A 71 9.08 -11.42 -3.51
C ARG A 71 7.57 -11.52 -3.37
N VAL A 72 6.84 -11.27 -4.46
CA VAL A 72 5.39 -11.48 -4.50
C VAL A 72 5.12 -12.98 -4.49
N LEU A 73 4.39 -13.46 -3.49
CA LEU A 73 4.08 -14.88 -3.34
C LEU A 73 2.81 -15.26 -4.10
N GLN A 74 1.75 -14.45 -3.95
CA GLN A 74 0.43 -14.70 -4.53
C GLN A 74 -0.39 -13.40 -4.55
N VAL A 75 -1.40 -13.36 -5.41
CA VAL A 75 -2.42 -12.30 -5.47
C VAL A 75 -3.76 -12.92 -5.08
N LEU A 76 -4.41 -12.36 -4.06
CA LEU A 76 -5.76 -12.77 -3.65
C LEU A 76 -6.78 -11.85 -4.31
N VAL A 77 -7.62 -12.41 -5.17
CA VAL A 77 -8.74 -11.70 -5.79
C VAL A 77 -10.02 -12.17 -5.12
N LEU A 78 -10.65 -11.28 -4.36
CA LEU A 78 -11.96 -11.51 -3.76
C LEU A 78 -13.00 -10.93 -4.71
N ASP A 79 -13.63 -11.80 -5.50
CA ASP A 79 -14.69 -11.41 -6.42
C ASP A 79 -16.03 -11.38 -5.68
N CYS A 80 -16.74 -10.25 -5.80
CA CYS A 80 -18.00 -10.00 -5.11
C CYS A 80 -18.99 -9.39 -6.12
N PRO A 81 -20.17 -9.99 -6.30
CA PRO A 81 -21.23 -9.43 -7.13
C PRO A 81 -21.61 -8.00 -6.70
N GLU A 82 -21.87 -7.13 -7.68
CA GLU A 82 -22.15 -5.70 -7.44
C GLU A 82 -23.40 -5.47 -6.56
N ASP A 83 -24.39 -6.38 -6.65
CA ASP A 83 -25.60 -6.39 -5.83
C ASP A 83 -25.36 -6.77 -4.36
N VAL A 84 -24.19 -7.36 -4.05
CA VAL A 84 -23.74 -7.68 -2.69
C VAL A 84 -22.73 -6.64 -2.17
N GLY A 85 -21.96 -6.01 -3.06
CA GLY A 85 -20.87 -5.09 -2.74
C GLY A 85 -21.25 -3.73 -2.14
N PHE A 86 -22.54 -3.37 -2.12
CA PHE A 86 -23.01 -2.05 -1.64
C PHE A 86 -23.09 -1.88 -0.11
N CYS A 87 -22.49 -2.78 0.67
CA CYS A 87 -22.46 -2.67 2.12
C CYS A 87 -21.06 -2.27 2.62
N SER A 88 -20.79 -0.96 2.64
CA SER A 88 -19.80 -0.27 3.48
C SER A 88 -18.43 -0.95 3.67
N LEU A 89 -17.53 -0.80 2.70
CA LEU A 89 -16.08 -0.83 2.97
C LEU A 89 -15.52 0.60 2.89
N PHE A 90 -15.90 1.41 3.88
CA PHE A 90 -15.02 2.47 4.36
C PHE A 90 -13.98 1.77 5.26
N PHE A 91 -12.78 1.56 4.74
CA PHE A 91 -11.57 1.45 5.56
C PHE A 91 -10.95 2.84 5.70
#